data_AF-A0A661MM65-F1
#
_entry.id   AF-A0A661MM65-F1
#
_cell.length_a   1.000
_cell.length_b   1.000
_cell.length_c   1.000
_cell.angle_alpha   90.00
_cell.angle_beta   90.00
_cell.angle_gamma   90.00
#
_symmetry.space_group_name_H-M   'P 1'
#
loop_
_entity.id
_entity.type
_entity.pdbx_description
1 polymer ?
#
loop_
_entity_poly.entity_id
_entity_poly.type
_entity_poly.pdbx_seq_one_letter_code
_entity_poly.pdbx_strand_id
1 'polypeptide(L)'
;MGWGAPGVARGTHRASRGTASGTLGWTVIDSAVTNTLVNNARLAQVQAVSGLLFSLFALVHLTNTALAVIGADLYDRFQMAARSVYQSPVLEVALIATLVVHIVSGVLRMRSRRRSKAKPPLRLRLHRYAAYYLAIFIFGHIGATRLPALLADAPPFFGGVSFSMHFAPWWFYPYYGLLGIAGLYHAFYGIPVALAALGVRAPRFIRRGLGFWVPVTAGAGVIIAALLAFGGFLYEIDDPFDNDFARAYEAATAYFTGDES
;
A
#
# COMPACT_ATOMS: atom_id res chain seq x y z
N MET A 1 31.72 54.38 14.05
CA MET A 1 30.41 55.02 13.87
C MET A 1 29.39 54.22 14.66
N GLY A 2 29.08 54.68 15.86
CA GLY A 2 28.21 54.00 16.80
C GLY A 2 26.86 54.70 16.90
N TRP A 3 25.82 53.89 17.07
CA TRP A 3 24.48 54.20 17.57
C TRP A 3 23.98 52.84 18.09
N GLY A 4 23.62 52.60 19.35
CA GLY A 4 23.04 53.48 20.35
C GLY A 4 21.70 52.88 20.78
N ALA A 5 21.72 51.84 21.63
CA ALA A 5 20.59 51.43 22.47
C ALA A 5 21.08 51.54 23.92
N PRO A 6 20.31 52.09 24.89
CA PRO A 6 19.19 51.33 25.47
C PRO A 6 18.03 52.17 26.03
N GLY A 7 16.84 51.57 26.11
CA GLY A 7 15.67 52.17 26.78
C GLY A 7 14.94 51.14 27.62
N VAL A 8 15.33 51.02 28.88
CA VAL A 8 14.70 50.19 29.92
C VAL A 8 13.53 50.98 30.53
N ALA A 9 12.32 50.44 30.44
CA ALA A 9 11.18 50.91 31.23
C ALA A 9 10.71 49.78 32.15
N ARG A 10 10.98 49.92 33.45
CA ARG A 10 10.44 49.07 34.52
C ARG A 10 9.02 49.53 34.82
N GLY A 11 8.04 48.68 34.53
CA GLY A 11 6.67 48.80 35.04
C GLY A 11 6.44 47.79 36.15
N THR A 12 6.46 48.24 37.40
CA THR A 12 6.04 47.46 38.56
C THR A 12 4.52 47.58 38.72
N HIS A 13 3.77 46.55 38.31
CA HIS A 13 2.38 46.41 38.72
C HIS A 13 2.19 45.17 39.60
N ARG A 14 2.01 45.46 40.88
CA ARG A 14 1.52 44.58 41.93
C ARG A 14 0.00 44.48 41.76
N ALA A 15 -0.54 43.28 41.52
CA ALA A 15 -1.97 43.01 41.62
C ALA A 15 -2.23 41.60 42.18
N SER A 16 -2.85 41.60 43.36
CA SER A 16 -3.76 40.61 43.94
C SER A 16 -3.46 39.11 43.79
N ARG A 17 -3.06 38.49 44.92
CA ARG A 17 -3.32 37.07 45.20
C ARG A 17 -4.83 36.86 45.32
N GLY A 18 -5.47 36.40 44.24
CA GLY A 18 -6.78 35.76 44.29
C GLY A 18 -6.60 34.28 44.61
N THR A 19 -7.02 33.86 45.80
CA THR A 19 -7.18 32.45 46.16
C THR A 19 -8.40 31.90 45.43
N ALA A 20 -8.19 31.33 44.24
CA ALA A 20 -9.20 30.53 43.55
C ALA A 20 -8.99 29.06 43.92
N SER A 21 -9.80 28.59 44.88
CA SER A 21 -10.13 27.18 45.03
C SER A 21 -10.80 26.71 43.74
N GLY A 22 -10.12 25.83 42.99
CA GLY A 22 -10.55 25.40 41.65
C GLY A 22 -9.77 24.17 41.18
N THR A 23 -9.64 23.16 42.03
CA THR A 23 -8.79 21.97 41.81
C THR A 23 -9.54 20.73 41.31
N LEU A 24 -10.67 20.87 40.62
CA LEU A 24 -11.45 19.71 40.12
C LEU A 24 -11.72 19.68 38.60
N GLY A 25 -11.32 20.71 37.84
CA GLY A 25 -11.56 20.77 36.38
C GLY A 25 -10.39 20.41 35.48
N TRP A 26 -9.15 20.46 35.97
CA TRP A 26 -7.94 20.35 35.14
C TRP A 26 -7.46 18.92 34.90
N THR A 27 -7.67 18.00 35.85
CA THR A 27 -7.19 16.60 35.76
C THR A 27 -7.97 15.74 34.76
N VAL A 28 -9.27 16.02 34.55
CA VAL A 28 -10.12 15.23 33.64
C VAL A 28 -9.89 15.63 32.18
N ILE A 29 -9.70 16.92 31.89
CA ILE A 29 -9.42 17.40 30.53
C ILE A 29 -8.02 16.94 30.09
N ASP A 30 -7.04 16.98 30.99
CA ASP A 30 -5.66 16.60 30.69
C ASP A 30 -5.51 15.08 30.43
N SER A 31 -6.25 14.26 31.17
CA SER A 31 -6.26 12.80 30.96
C SER A 31 -6.96 12.40 29.64
N ALA A 32 -8.07 13.04 29.27
CA ALA A 32 -8.76 12.77 28.00
C ALA A 32 -7.94 13.18 26.77
N VAL A 33 -7.27 14.34 26.83
CA VAL A 33 -6.38 14.81 25.76
C VAL A 33 -5.16 13.90 25.64
N THR A 34 -4.51 13.55 26.76
CA THR A 34 -3.37 12.64 26.79
C THR A 34 -3.72 11.26 26.23
N ASN A 35 -4.85 10.69 26.63
CA ASN A 35 -5.34 9.41 26.10
C ASN A 35 -5.57 9.45 24.59
N THR A 36 -6.15 10.55 24.07
CA THR A 36 -6.38 10.73 22.63
C THR A 36 -5.07 10.81 21.84
N LEU A 37 -4.06 11.50 22.38
CA LEU A 37 -2.75 11.61 21.74
C LEU A 37 -1.99 10.28 21.75
N VAL A 38 -1.98 9.58 22.89
CA VAL A 38 -1.36 8.26 23.04
C VAL A 38 -2.01 7.24 22.09
N ASN A 39 -3.34 7.24 21.99
CA ASN A 39 -4.06 6.35 21.08
C ASN A 39 -3.74 6.62 19.61
N ASN A 40 -3.62 7.89 19.21
CA ASN A 40 -3.25 8.25 17.83
C ASN A 40 -1.80 7.87 17.49
N ALA A 41 -0.87 8.00 18.43
CA ALA A 41 0.52 7.60 18.24
C ALA A 41 0.64 6.08 18.10
N ARG A 42 -0.02 5.32 18.97
CA ARG A 42 -0.09 3.85 18.90
C ARG A 42 -0.70 3.38 17.58
N LEU A 43 -1.83 3.96 17.15
CA LEU A 43 -2.43 3.65 15.84
C LEU A 43 -1.47 3.93 14.68
N ALA A 44 -0.67 5.01 14.76
CA ALA A 44 0.32 5.31 13.73
C ALA A 44 1.45 4.27 13.68
N GLN A 45 1.92 3.79 14.84
CA GLN A 45 2.92 2.74 14.93
C GLN A 45 2.38 1.40 14.43
N VAL A 46 1.16 1.02 14.82
CA VAL A 46 0.50 -0.20 14.33
C VAL A 46 0.35 -0.17 12.82
N GLN A 47 -0.12 0.95 12.25
CA GLN A 47 -0.22 1.10 10.79
C GLN A 47 1.15 1.02 10.11
N ALA A 48 2.19 1.60 10.74
CA ALA A 48 3.55 1.60 10.22
C ALA A 48 4.14 0.19 10.19
N VAL A 49 4.08 -0.56 11.30
CA VAL A 49 4.61 -1.93 11.39
C VAL A 49 3.89 -2.84 10.41
N SER A 50 2.55 -2.85 10.44
CA SER A 50 1.74 -3.68 9.52
C SER A 50 2.00 -3.33 8.04
N GLY A 51 2.12 -2.05 7.72
CA GLY A 51 2.42 -1.59 6.35
C GLY A 51 3.83 -1.96 5.89
N LEU A 52 4.84 -1.88 6.78
CA LEU A 52 6.20 -2.30 6.47
C LEU A 52 6.28 -3.81 6.24
N LEU A 53 5.64 -4.61 7.09
CA LEU A 53 5.57 -6.06 6.92
C LEU A 53 4.90 -6.43 5.59
N PHE A 54 3.74 -5.84 5.28
CA PHE A 54 3.06 -6.08 4.01
C PHE A 54 3.88 -5.60 2.81
N SER A 55 4.67 -4.52 2.95
CA SER A 55 5.52 -4.02 1.87
C SER A 55 6.65 -4.98 1.48
N LEU A 56 7.09 -5.87 2.38
CA LEU A 56 8.05 -6.93 2.04
C LEU A 56 7.44 -7.92 1.03
N PHE A 57 6.21 -8.36 1.28
CA PHE A 57 5.47 -9.19 0.33
C PHE A 57 5.24 -8.46 -0.98
N ALA A 58 4.79 -7.20 -0.93
CA ALA A 58 4.56 -6.40 -2.13
C ALA A 58 5.83 -6.23 -2.96
N LEU A 59 7.01 -6.09 -2.33
CA LEU A 59 8.28 -6.01 -3.03
C LEU A 59 8.63 -7.32 -3.76
N VAL A 60 8.47 -8.46 -3.09
CA VAL A 60 8.68 -9.78 -3.71
C VAL A 60 7.71 -9.99 -4.87
N HIS A 61 6.44 -9.63 -4.68
CA HIS A 61 5.40 -9.73 -5.70
C HIS A 61 5.69 -8.85 -6.92
N LEU A 62 6.00 -7.57 -6.72
CA LEU A 62 6.36 -6.67 -7.82
C LEU A 62 7.67 -7.06 -8.51
N THR A 63 8.61 -7.67 -7.78
CA THR A 63 9.82 -8.25 -8.38
C THR A 63 9.46 -9.40 -9.30
N ASN A 64 8.59 -10.32 -8.86
CA ASN A 64 8.08 -11.38 -9.72
C ASN A 64 7.45 -10.80 -11.01
N THR A 65 6.54 -9.85 -10.87
CA THR A 65 5.93 -9.14 -12.01
C THR A 65 6.98 -8.53 -12.94
N ALA A 66 8.02 -7.89 -12.40
CA ALA A 66 9.09 -7.32 -13.22
C ALA A 66 9.86 -8.37 -14.03
N LEU A 67 10.01 -9.60 -13.52
CA LEU A 67 10.69 -10.69 -14.24
C LEU A 67 9.94 -11.14 -15.49
N ALA A 68 8.63 -10.86 -15.60
CA ALA A 68 7.88 -11.09 -16.82
C ALA A 68 8.46 -10.34 -18.03
N VAL A 69 9.16 -9.21 -17.83
CA VAL A 69 9.85 -8.49 -18.91
C VAL A 69 10.93 -9.35 -19.57
N ILE A 70 11.54 -10.28 -18.83
CA ILE A 70 12.64 -11.13 -19.30
C ILE A 70 12.10 -12.37 -19.99
N GLY A 71 11.04 -12.99 -19.45
CA GLY A 71 10.43 -14.18 -20.04
C GLY A 71 9.51 -14.93 -19.07
N ALA A 72 8.61 -15.74 -19.63
CA ALA A 72 7.64 -16.55 -18.89
C ALA A 72 8.31 -17.56 -17.94
N ASP A 73 9.35 -18.27 -18.41
CA ASP A 73 10.07 -19.27 -17.59
C ASP A 73 10.71 -18.66 -16.33
N LEU A 74 11.33 -17.47 -16.45
CA LEU A 74 11.94 -16.83 -15.28
C LEU A 74 10.89 -16.33 -14.29
N TYR A 75 9.78 -15.77 -14.80
CA TYR A 75 8.63 -15.42 -13.98
C TYR A 75 8.10 -16.64 -13.21
N ASP A 76 7.86 -17.76 -13.89
CA ASP A 76 7.29 -18.95 -13.26
C ASP A 76 8.23 -19.62 -12.27
N ARG A 77 9.53 -19.71 -12.58
CA ARG A 77 10.54 -20.23 -11.63
C ARG A 77 10.63 -19.38 -10.38
N PHE A 78 10.67 -18.06 -10.52
CA PHE A 78 10.67 -17.16 -9.37
C PHE A 78 9.36 -17.29 -8.59
N GLN A 79 8.23 -17.32 -9.28
CA GLN A 79 6.91 -17.46 -8.67
C GLN A 79 6.81 -18.77 -7.87
N MET A 80 7.22 -19.91 -8.44
CA MET A 80 7.25 -21.20 -7.73
C MET A 80 8.08 -21.11 -6.44
N ALA A 81 9.30 -20.57 -6.54
CA ALA A 81 10.19 -20.43 -5.39
C ALA A 81 9.59 -19.51 -4.31
N ALA A 82 9.10 -18.33 -4.70
CA ALA A 82 8.56 -17.36 -3.77
C ALA A 82 7.27 -17.88 -3.08
N ARG A 83 6.38 -18.52 -3.85
CA ARG A 83 5.12 -19.08 -3.33
C ARG A 83 5.33 -20.16 -2.30
N SER A 84 6.37 -20.99 -2.45
CA SER A 84 6.72 -22.02 -1.46
C SER A 84 6.92 -21.44 -0.04
N VAL A 85 7.30 -20.16 0.04
CA VAL A 85 7.46 -19.42 1.29
C VAL A 85 6.14 -18.75 1.70
N TYR A 86 5.66 -17.78 0.91
CA TYR A 86 4.58 -16.90 1.34
C TYR A 86 3.18 -17.53 1.31
N GLN A 87 3.02 -18.69 0.64
CA GLN A 87 1.78 -19.47 0.66
C GLN A 87 1.83 -20.62 1.67
N SER A 88 2.80 -20.64 2.59
CA SER A 88 2.68 -21.47 3.78
C SER A 88 1.47 -21.00 4.61
N PRO A 89 0.67 -21.90 5.21
CA PRO A 89 -0.57 -21.53 5.90
C PRO A 89 -0.37 -20.44 6.97
N VAL A 90 0.74 -20.52 7.70
CA VAL A 90 1.09 -19.54 8.74
C VAL A 90 1.38 -18.16 8.14
N LEU A 91 2.22 -18.08 7.11
CA LEU A 91 2.58 -16.80 6.50
C LEU A 91 1.43 -16.19 5.72
N GLU A 92 0.60 -17.01 5.06
CA GLU A 92 -0.57 -16.52 4.35
C GLU A 92 -1.57 -15.83 5.30
N VAL A 93 -1.90 -16.48 6.43
CA VAL A 93 -2.76 -15.87 7.46
C VAL A 93 -2.11 -14.60 8.03
N ALA A 94 -0.80 -14.62 8.29
CA ALA A 94 -0.08 -13.45 8.79
C ALA A 94 -0.11 -12.28 7.78
N LEU A 95 0.05 -12.56 6.48
CA LEU A 95 -0.01 -11.53 5.42
C LEU A 95 -1.41 -10.90 5.33
N ILE A 96 -2.46 -11.71 5.35
CA ILE A 96 -3.84 -11.21 5.37
C ILE A 96 -4.09 -10.38 6.64
N ALA A 97 -3.64 -10.85 7.80
CA ALA A 97 -3.79 -10.13 9.06
C ALA A 97 -3.05 -8.78 9.02
N THR A 98 -1.80 -8.72 8.55
CA THR A 98 -1.06 -7.46 8.41
C THR A 98 -1.74 -6.50 7.44
N LEU A 99 -2.26 -6.98 6.31
CA LEU A 99 -3.03 -6.17 5.36
C LEU A 99 -4.28 -5.57 6.00
N VAL A 100 -5.09 -6.41 6.67
CA VAL A 100 -6.34 -5.96 7.33
C VAL A 100 -6.02 -4.95 8.43
N VAL A 101 -5.05 -5.23 9.29
CA VAL A 101 -4.61 -4.30 10.35
C VAL A 101 -4.14 -2.99 9.75
N HIS A 102 -3.37 -3.02 8.66
CA HIS A 102 -2.90 -1.82 7.97
C HIS A 102 -4.06 -0.96 7.44
N ILE A 103 -5.03 -1.59 6.76
CA ILE A 103 -6.22 -0.91 6.22
C ILE A 103 -7.06 -0.32 7.35
N VAL A 104 -7.41 -1.12 8.37
CA VAL A 104 -8.28 -0.69 9.47
C VAL A 104 -7.64 0.44 10.26
N SER A 105 -6.37 0.32 10.65
CA SER A 105 -5.65 1.38 11.36
C SER A 105 -5.53 2.66 10.52
N GLY A 106 -5.34 2.53 9.20
CA GLY A 106 -5.38 3.64 8.25
C GLY A 106 -6.73 4.36 8.25
N VAL A 107 -7.84 3.62 8.11
CA VAL A 107 -9.20 4.18 8.11
C VAL A 107 -9.51 4.88 9.44
N LEU A 108 -9.18 4.25 10.58
CA LEU A 108 -9.39 4.84 11.90
C LEU A 108 -8.62 6.15 12.05
N ARG A 109 -7.35 6.21 11.63
CA ARG A 109 -6.54 7.44 11.64
C ARG A 109 -7.05 8.51 10.69
N MET A 110 -7.69 8.13 9.59
CA MET A 110 -8.28 9.09 8.67
C MET A 110 -9.56 9.69 9.23
N ARG A 111 -10.35 8.90 9.97
CA ARG A 111 -11.54 9.37 10.70
C ARG A 111 -11.18 10.24 11.90
N SER A 112 -10.08 9.95 12.61
CA SER A 112 -9.66 10.72 13.79
C SER A 112 -8.98 12.07 13.47
N ARG A 113 -8.60 12.32 12.22
CA ARG A 113 -7.93 13.56 11.82
C ARG A 113 -8.91 14.72 11.70
N ARG A 114 -8.63 15.81 12.43
CA ARG A 114 -9.27 17.12 12.18
C ARG A 114 -8.95 17.58 10.76
N ARG A 115 -9.97 17.94 9.99
CA ARG A 115 -9.82 18.45 8.63
C ARG A 115 -9.11 19.81 8.69
N SER A 116 -7.90 19.88 8.14
CA SER A 116 -7.24 21.16 7.90
C SER A 116 -7.95 21.88 6.75
N LYS A 117 -8.07 23.21 6.85
CA LYS A 117 -8.60 24.06 5.76
C LYS A 117 -7.63 24.15 4.56
N ALA A 118 -6.35 23.88 4.78
CA ALA A 118 -5.34 23.94 3.73
C ALA A 118 -5.38 22.70 2.82
N LYS A 119 -5.26 22.92 1.51
CA LYS A 119 -5.16 21.82 0.53
C LYS A 119 -3.85 21.04 0.76
N PRO A 120 -3.89 19.72 0.94
CA PRO A 120 -2.68 18.92 1.12
C PRO A 120 -1.82 18.92 -0.15
N PRO A 121 -0.49 18.76 -0.03
CA PRO A 121 0.41 18.70 -1.18
C PRO A 121 0.06 17.52 -2.09
N LEU A 122 0.30 17.66 -3.41
CA LEU A 122 -0.08 16.68 -4.43
C LEU A 122 0.37 15.25 -4.09
N ARG A 123 1.62 15.07 -3.65
CA ARG A 123 2.15 13.73 -3.33
C ARG A 123 1.37 13.02 -2.23
N LEU A 124 0.92 13.77 -1.22
CA LEU A 124 0.08 13.22 -0.14
C LEU A 124 -1.33 12.90 -0.66
N ARG A 125 -1.86 13.69 -1.59
CA ARG A 125 -3.15 13.38 -2.25
C ARG A 125 -3.06 12.10 -3.05
N LEU A 126 -2.04 11.96 -3.89
CA LEU A 126 -1.79 10.73 -4.67
C LEU A 126 -1.61 9.52 -3.76
N HIS A 127 -0.88 9.65 -2.64
CA HIS A 127 -0.72 8.55 -1.69
C HIS A 127 -2.05 8.09 -1.08
N ARG A 128 -2.95 9.03 -0.79
CA ARG A 128 -4.32 8.73 -0.30
C ARG A 128 -5.19 8.11 -1.39
N TYR A 129 -5.14 8.63 -2.62
CA TYR A 129 -5.89 8.04 -3.72
C TYR A 129 -5.43 6.61 -4.03
N ALA A 130 -4.11 6.38 -4.04
CA ALA A 130 -3.54 5.03 -4.14
C ALA A 130 -4.02 4.14 -2.99
N ALA A 131 -4.02 4.64 -1.75
CA ALA A 131 -4.51 3.87 -0.60
C ALA A 131 -5.99 3.48 -0.73
N TYR A 132 -6.85 4.39 -1.17
CA TYR A 132 -8.27 4.11 -1.39
C TYR A 132 -8.48 3.08 -2.49
N TYR A 133 -7.80 3.25 -3.63
CA TYR A 133 -7.88 2.32 -4.74
C TYR A 133 -7.43 0.92 -4.29
N LEU A 134 -6.26 0.80 -3.66
CA LEU A 134 -5.74 -0.46 -3.16
C LEU A 134 -6.70 -1.13 -2.17
N ALA A 135 -7.25 -0.37 -1.21
CA ALA A 135 -8.16 -0.93 -0.20
C ALA A 135 -9.44 -1.54 -0.81
N ILE A 136 -9.93 -1.00 -1.93
CA ILE A 136 -11.12 -1.50 -2.63
C ILE A 136 -10.76 -2.74 -3.47
N PHE A 137 -9.66 -2.68 -4.22
CA PHE A 137 -9.39 -3.64 -5.29
C PHE A 137 -8.51 -4.83 -4.87
N ILE A 138 -7.78 -4.75 -3.75
CA ILE A 138 -6.82 -5.78 -3.35
C ILE A 138 -7.50 -7.11 -2.99
N PHE A 139 -8.69 -7.10 -2.40
CA PHE A 139 -9.38 -8.34 -2.03
C PHE A 139 -9.89 -9.11 -3.26
N GLY A 140 -10.38 -8.39 -4.27
CA GLY A 140 -10.70 -8.98 -5.57
C GLY A 140 -9.47 -9.60 -6.24
N HIS A 141 -8.33 -8.90 -6.18
CA HIS A 141 -7.05 -9.41 -6.68
C HIS A 141 -6.61 -10.70 -5.96
N ILE A 142 -6.65 -10.71 -4.62
CA ILE A 142 -6.30 -11.88 -3.81
C ILE A 142 -7.25 -13.04 -4.13
N GLY A 143 -8.56 -12.79 -4.19
CA GLY A 143 -9.55 -13.82 -4.53
C GLY A 143 -9.29 -14.43 -5.90
N ALA A 144 -9.13 -13.60 -6.93
CA ALA A 144 -8.89 -14.05 -8.30
C ALA A 144 -7.57 -14.84 -8.46
N THR A 145 -6.56 -14.55 -7.64
CA THR A 145 -5.25 -15.22 -7.73
C THR A 145 -5.08 -16.40 -6.78
N ARG A 146 -5.86 -16.47 -5.69
CA ARG A 146 -5.77 -17.55 -4.70
C ARG A 146 -6.85 -18.60 -4.84
N LEU A 147 -8.11 -18.24 -5.16
CA LEU A 147 -9.19 -19.23 -5.22
C LEU A 147 -8.97 -20.32 -6.29
N PRO A 148 -8.55 -20.00 -7.54
CA PRO A 148 -8.26 -21.04 -8.51
C PRO A 148 -7.15 -22.00 -8.05
N ALA A 149 -6.11 -21.46 -7.39
CA ALA A 149 -5.03 -22.26 -6.84
C ALA A 149 -5.49 -23.19 -5.70
N LEU A 150 -6.44 -22.77 -4.88
CA LEU A 150 -6.91 -23.54 -3.73
C LEU A 150 -8.01 -24.55 -4.08
N LEU A 151 -8.87 -24.21 -5.05
CA LEU A 151 -10.06 -24.99 -5.38
C LEU A 151 -9.84 -25.93 -6.58
N ALA A 152 -8.91 -25.58 -7.48
CA ALA A 152 -8.71 -26.29 -8.74
C ALA A 152 -7.22 -26.61 -9.02
N ASP A 153 -6.33 -26.39 -8.04
CA ASP A 153 -4.87 -26.52 -8.20
C ASP A 153 -4.33 -25.75 -9.42
N ALA A 154 -4.96 -24.62 -9.73
CA ALA A 154 -4.69 -23.79 -10.91
C ALA A 154 -4.08 -22.45 -10.48
N PRO A 155 -2.79 -22.41 -10.09
CA PRO A 155 -2.11 -21.18 -9.73
C PRO A 155 -1.98 -20.23 -10.94
N PRO A 156 -2.10 -18.90 -10.75
CA PRO A 156 -1.90 -17.92 -11.81
C PRO A 156 -0.41 -17.72 -12.11
N PHE A 157 0.20 -18.71 -12.76
CA PHE A 157 1.51 -18.58 -13.43
C PHE A 157 1.42 -17.61 -14.62
N PHE A 158 2.50 -17.46 -15.38
CA PHE A 158 2.54 -16.53 -16.51
C PHE A 158 1.33 -16.70 -17.43
N GLY A 159 1.02 -17.94 -17.81
CA GLY A 159 -0.14 -18.28 -18.65
C GLY A 159 -1.47 -17.83 -18.05
N GLY A 160 -1.68 -17.97 -16.74
CA GLY A 160 -2.92 -17.52 -16.09
C GLY A 160 -3.07 -16.00 -16.01
N VAL A 161 -1.96 -15.26 -15.87
CA VAL A 161 -1.99 -13.79 -15.95
C VAL A 161 -2.23 -13.36 -17.40
N SER A 162 -1.58 -14.01 -18.36
CA SER A 162 -1.78 -13.75 -19.78
C SER A 162 -3.22 -14.03 -20.22
N PHE A 163 -3.80 -15.17 -19.82
CA PHE A 163 -5.21 -15.51 -20.01
C PHE A 163 -6.13 -14.35 -19.68
N SER A 164 -6.02 -13.79 -18.46
CA SER A 164 -6.88 -12.68 -18.04
C SER A 164 -6.77 -11.44 -18.94
N MET A 165 -5.55 -11.13 -19.41
CA MET A 165 -5.32 -10.01 -20.32
C MET A 165 -5.92 -10.23 -21.70
N HIS A 166 -5.94 -11.46 -22.20
CA HIS A 166 -6.52 -11.79 -23.49
C HIS A 166 -8.03 -11.99 -23.42
N PHE A 167 -8.53 -12.53 -22.32
CA PHE A 167 -9.96 -12.75 -22.07
C PHE A 167 -10.74 -11.44 -21.96
N ALA A 168 -10.23 -10.46 -21.20
CA ALA A 168 -10.89 -9.17 -21.03
C ALA A 168 -9.89 -8.00 -20.95
N PRO A 169 -9.20 -7.66 -22.06
CA PRO A 169 -8.09 -6.70 -22.08
C PRO A 169 -8.46 -5.33 -21.53
N TRP A 170 -9.62 -4.82 -21.94
CA TRP A 170 -10.11 -3.50 -21.53
C TRP A 170 -10.36 -3.37 -20.03
N TRP A 171 -10.48 -4.49 -19.32
CA TRP A 171 -10.63 -4.54 -17.87
C TRP A 171 -9.28 -4.81 -17.19
N PHE A 172 -8.55 -5.84 -17.63
CA PHE A 172 -7.37 -6.32 -16.90
C PHE A 172 -6.11 -5.47 -17.12
N TYR A 173 -5.87 -4.90 -18.30
CA TYR A 173 -4.76 -3.95 -18.48
C TYR A 173 -4.84 -2.73 -17.56
N PRO A 174 -5.94 -1.94 -17.58
CA PRO A 174 -6.02 -0.78 -16.70
C PRO A 174 -6.09 -1.18 -15.23
N TYR A 175 -6.74 -2.30 -14.90
CA TYR A 175 -6.82 -2.81 -13.54
C TYR A 175 -5.44 -3.17 -12.98
N TYR A 176 -4.68 -4.03 -13.65
CA TYR A 176 -3.35 -4.44 -13.19
C TYR A 176 -2.34 -3.29 -13.22
N GLY A 177 -2.41 -2.42 -14.23
CA GLY A 177 -1.58 -1.22 -14.31
C GLY A 177 -1.82 -0.28 -13.12
N LEU A 178 -3.08 0.04 -12.83
CA LEU A 178 -3.42 0.89 -11.69
C LEU A 178 -3.07 0.21 -10.36
N LEU A 179 -3.32 -1.10 -10.22
CA LEU A 179 -3.01 -1.84 -8.99
C LEU A 179 -1.50 -1.86 -8.72
N GLY A 180 -0.69 -2.21 -9.71
CA GLY A 180 0.77 -2.24 -9.60
C GLY A 180 1.36 -0.85 -9.33
N ILE A 181 0.97 0.17 -10.12
CA ILE A 181 1.51 1.53 -9.99
C ILE A 181 1.05 2.17 -8.68
N ALA A 182 -0.21 1.99 -8.27
CA ALA A 182 -0.70 2.46 -6.98
C ALA A 182 0.03 1.78 -5.83
N GLY A 183 0.23 0.45 -5.91
CA GLY A 183 1.00 -0.33 -4.93
C GLY A 183 2.43 0.19 -4.78
N LEU A 184 3.14 0.33 -5.90
CA LEU A 184 4.50 0.88 -5.95
C LEU A 184 4.56 2.28 -5.33
N TYR A 185 3.70 3.20 -5.79
CA TYR A 185 3.67 4.57 -5.28
C TYR A 185 3.33 4.60 -3.78
N HIS A 186 2.36 3.79 -3.35
CA HIS A 186 1.93 3.71 -1.96
C HIS A 186 3.06 3.22 -1.06
N ALA A 187 3.79 2.18 -1.48
CA ALA A 187 4.96 1.67 -0.77
C ALA A 187 6.09 2.70 -0.73
N PHE A 188 6.48 3.27 -1.88
CA PHE A 188 7.61 4.19 -1.97
C PHE A 188 7.39 5.49 -1.17
N TYR A 189 6.16 6.01 -1.16
CA TYR A 189 5.79 7.14 -0.31
C TYR A 189 5.61 6.72 1.16
N GLY A 190 5.00 5.56 1.40
CA GLY A 190 4.60 5.08 2.71
C GLY A 190 5.75 4.63 3.60
N ILE A 191 6.78 3.96 3.05
CA ILE A 191 7.90 3.42 3.83
C ILE A 191 8.64 4.52 4.61
N PRO A 192 9.07 5.66 4.02
CA PRO A 192 9.69 6.75 4.79
C PRO A 192 8.77 7.33 5.87
N VAL A 193 7.45 7.36 5.63
CA VAL A 193 6.46 7.84 6.59
C VAL A 193 6.28 6.86 7.75
N ALA A 194 6.25 5.56 7.45
CA ALA A 194 6.16 4.48 8.43
C ALA A 194 7.41 4.45 9.31
N LEU A 195 8.61 4.50 8.71
CA LEU A 195 9.87 4.60 9.45
C LEU A 195 9.89 5.81 10.39
N ALA A 196 9.43 6.98 9.92
CA ALA A 196 9.36 8.17 10.76
C ALA A 196 8.40 8.01 11.96
N ALA A 197 7.30 7.27 11.80
CA ALA A 197 6.39 6.95 12.90
C ALA A 197 7.03 6.00 13.95
N LEU A 198 8.07 5.27 13.56
CA LEU A 198 8.89 4.42 14.43
C LEU A 198 10.16 5.11 14.92
N GLY A 199 10.30 6.42 14.69
CA GLY A 199 11.47 7.20 15.12
C GLY A 199 12.68 7.15 14.18
N VAL A 200 12.60 6.42 13.06
CA VAL A 200 13.68 6.29 12.08
C VAL A 200 13.51 7.31 10.96
N ARG A 201 14.53 8.15 10.73
CA ARG A 201 14.49 9.18 9.68
C ARG A 201 15.11 8.68 8.38
N ALA A 202 14.29 8.51 7.35
CA ALA A 202 14.80 8.23 6.02
C ALA A 202 15.68 9.39 5.48
N PRO A 203 16.69 9.10 4.64
CA PRO A 203 17.52 10.10 3.99
C PRO A 203 16.69 11.18 3.27
N ARG A 204 17.19 12.42 3.24
CA ARG A 204 16.45 13.55 2.62
C ARG A 204 16.25 13.37 1.12
N PHE A 205 17.23 12.78 0.41
CA PHE A 205 17.20 12.62 -1.04
C PHE A 205 16.09 11.67 -1.53
N ILE A 206 15.80 10.58 -0.79
CA ILE A 206 14.70 9.65 -1.11
C ILE A 206 13.32 10.33 -0.93
N ARG A 207 13.25 11.32 -0.05
CA ARG A 207 11.97 11.96 0.33
C ARG A 207 11.56 13.10 -0.59
N ARG A 208 12.44 13.65 -1.44
CA ARG A 208 12.18 14.89 -2.21
C ARG A 208 12.86 14.88 -3.58
N GLY A 209 12.29 15.67 -4.50
CA GLY A 209 12.89 15.93 -5.82
C GLY A 209 13.04 14.66 -6.66
N LEU A 210 14.14 14.60 -7.41
CA LEU A 210 14.45 13.51 -8.33
C LEU A 210 14.63 12.16 -7.62
N GLY A 211 15.20 12.14 -6.42
CA GLY A 211 15.43 10.89 -5.67
C GLY A 211 14.14 10.16 -5.26
N PHE A 212 12.99 10.85 -5.29
CA PHE A 212 11.68 10.20 -5.16
C PHE A 212 11.10 9.79 -6.51
N TRP A 213 11.11 10.71 -7.49
CA TRP A 213 10.38 10.50 -8.74
C TRP A 213 11.07 9.54 -9.71
N VAL A 214 12.40 9.53 -9.78
CA VAL A 214 13.16 8.61 -10.65
C VAL A 214 12.83 7.14 -10.37
N PRO A 215 12.97 6.62 -9.13
CA PRO A 215 12.65 5.21 -8.86
C PRO A 215 11.17 4.88 -9.04
N VAL A 216 10.25 5.81 -8.68
CA VAL A 216 8.81 5.60 -8.87
C VAL A 216 8.44 5.52 -10.35
N THR A 217 8.98 6.41 -11.18
CA THR A 217 8.72 6.43 -12.63
C THR A 217 9.38 5.26 -13.34
N ALA A 218 10.61 4.91 -12.98
CA ALA A 218 11.28 3.72 -13.49
C ALA A 218 10.50 2.45 -13.15
N GLY A 219 10.10 2.28 -11.88
CA GLY A 219 9.31 1.11 -11.46
C GLY A 219 7.93 1.06 -12.13
N ALA A 220 7.27 2.20 -12.35
CA ALA A 220 6.03 2.26 -13.13
C ALA A 220 6.26 1.83 -14.58
N GLY A 221 7.37 2.26 -15.21
CA GLY A 221 7.76 1.82 -16.55
C GLY A 221 7.99 0.30 -16.62
N VAL A 222 8.65 -0.28 -15.61
CA VAL A 222 8.84 -1.74 -15.52
C VAL A 222 7.51 -2.47 -15.37
N ILE A 223 6.57 -1.95 -14.57
CA ILE A 223 5.22 -2.52 -14.47
C ILE A 223 4.53 -2.50 -15.83
N ILE A 224 4.55 -1.37 -16.54
CA ILE A 224 3.94 -1.30 -17.88
C ILE A 224 4.60 -2.28 -18.85
N ALA A 225 5.93 -2.38 -18.86
CA ALA A 225 6.65 -3.34 -19.67
C ALA A 225 6.27 -4.79 -19.33
N ALA A 226 6.13 -5.12 -18.04
CA ALA A 226 5.68 -6.45 -17.62
C ALA A 226 4.26 -6.77 -18.10
N LEU A 227 3.34 -5.80 -18.06
CA LEU A 227 1.99 -5.97 -18.60
C LEU A 227 1.99 -6.19 -20.11
N LEU A 228 2.86 -5.47 -20.84
CA LEU A 228 3.05 -5.71 -22.27
C LEU A 228 3.65 -7.10 -22.54
N ALA A 229 4.53 -7.60 -21.66
CA ALA A 229 5.07 -8.95 -21.76
C ALA A 229 3.99 -10.03 -21.59
N PHE A 230 3.15 -9.93 -20.57
CA PHE A 230 2.01 -10.84 -20.37
C PHE A 230 1.03 -10.82 -21.56
N GLY A 231 0.94 -9.71 -22.28
CA GLY A 231 0.14 -9.56 -23.49
C GLY A 231 0.77 -10.10 -24.78
N GLY A 232 1.99 -10.65 -24.73
CA GLY A 232 2.72 -11.07 -25.91
C GLY A 232 3.25 -9.93 -26.78
N PHE A 233 3.28 -8.68 -26.28
CA PHE A 233 3.76 -7.53 -27.05
C PHE A 233 5.28 -7.39 -27.06
N LEU A 234 5.99 -8.00 -26.08
CA LEU A 234 7.46 -7.94 -26.00
C LEU A 234 8.13 -9.17 -26.60
N TYR A 235 7.47 -10.32 -26.54
CA TYR A 235 7.92 -11.59 -27.08
C TYR A 235 6.71 -12.51 -27.33
N GLU A 236 6.90 -13.51 -28.18
CA GLU A 236 5.88 -14.52 -28.46
C GLU A 236 5.61 -15.37 -27.22
N ILE A 237 4.33 -15.65 -26.97
CA ILE A 237 3.86 -16.42 -25.82
C ILE A 237 3.05 -17.61 -26.32
N ASP A 238 3.01 -18.67 -25.52
CA ASP A 238 2.10 -19.80 -25.74
C ASP A 238 0.63 -19.32 -25.72
N ASP A 239 -0.28 -20.15 -26.24
CA ASP A 239 -1.71 -19.81 -26.29
C ASP A 239 -2.23 -19.46 -24.88
N PRO A 240 -2.67 -18.21 -24.64
CA PRO A 240 -3.14 -17.78 -23.33
C PRO A 240 -4.40 -18.50 -22.86
N PHE A 241 -5.10 -19.24 -23.72
CA PHE A 241 -6.26 -20.06 -23.35
C PHE A 241 -5.90 -21.52 -23.05
N ASP A 242 -4.69 -21.98 -23.40
CA ASP A 242 -4.24 -23.34 -23.11
C ASP A 242 -3.39 -23.41 -21.82
N ASN A 243 -4.04 -23.24 -20.67
CA ASN A 243 -3.40 -23.45 -19.37
C ASN A 243 -4.42 -23.84 -18.29
N ASP A 244 -3.92 -24.37 -17.17
CA ASP A 244 -4.78 -24.84 -16.07
C ASP A 244 -5.66 -23.73 -15.48
N PHE A 245 -5.18 -22.49 -15.48
CA PHE A 245 -5.93 -21.35 -14.96
C PHE A 245 -7.13 -21.01 -15.86
N ALA A 246 -6.94 -21.00 -17.19
CA ALA A 246 -8.02 -20.82 -18.16
C ALA A 246 -9.07 -21.94 -18.03
N ARG A 247 -8.63 -23.20 -17.98
CA ARG A 247 -9.51 -24.37 -17.78
C ARG A 247 -10.33 -24.27 -16.49
N ALA A 248 -9.69 -23.87 -15.39
CA ALA A 248 -10.39 -23.69 -14.11
C ALA A 248 -11.45 -22.57 -14.17
N TYR A 249 -11.17 -21.49 -14.90
CA TYR A 249 -12.12 -20.40 -15.12
C TYR A 249 -13.32 -20.83 -15.98
N GLU A 250 -13.07 -21.56 -17.06
CA GLU A 250 -14.11 -22.08 -17.96
C GLU A 250 -15.02 -23.07 -17.24
N ALA A 251 -14.44 -24.02 -16.47
CA ALA A 251 -15.21 -24.97 -15.66
C ALA A 251 -16.10 -24.26 -14.62
N ALA A 252 -15.55 -23.25 -13.93
CA ALA A 252 -16.35 -22.46 -12.99
C ALA A 252 -17.49 -21.72 -13.71
N THR A 253 -17.26 -21.19 -14.91
CA THR A 253 -18.26 -20.47 -15.69
C THR A 253 -19.39 -21.41 -16.13
N ALA A 254 -19.05 -22.58 -16.70
CA ALA A 254 -20.01 -23.59 -17.12
C ALA A 254 -20.92 -24.06 -15.98
N TYR A 255 -20.36 -24.25 -14.79
CA TYR A 255 -21.13 -24.58 -13.59
C TYR A 255 -22.17 -23.50 -13.22
N PHE A 256 -21.82 -22.21 -13.37
CA PHE A 256 -22.75 -21.12 -13.04
C PHE A 256 -23.75 -20.80 -14.16
N THR A 257 -23.45 -21.11 -15.42
CA THR A 257 -24.38 -20.92 -16.55
C THR A 257 -25.33 -22.10 -16.73
N GLY A 258 -25.01 -23.27 -16.16
CA GLY A 258 -25.81 -24.48 -16.28
C GLY A 258 -25.58 -25.25 -17.57
N ASP A 259 -24.44 -25.03 -18.23
CA ASP A 259 -24.08 -25.67 -19.50
C ASP A 259 -23.50 -27.08 -19.35
N GLU A 260 -23.49 -27.65 -18.13
CA GLU A 260 -23.01 -29.02 -17.85
C GLU A 260 -24.04 -30.14 -18.15
N SER A 261 -24.99 -29.91 -19.07
CA SER A 261 -26.04 -30.89 -19.42
C SER A 261 -25.64 -31.85 -20.53
#